data_AF-A0A7S0S667-F1
#
_entry.id   AF-A0A7S0S667-F1
#
_cell.length_a   1.000
_cell.length_b   1.000
_cell.length_c   1.000
_cell.angle_alpha   90.00
_cell.angle_beta   90.00
_cell.angle_gamma   90.00
#
_symmetry.space_group_name_H-M   'P 1'
#
loop_
_entity.id
_entity.type
_entity.pdbx_description
1 polymer ?
#
loop_
_entity_poly.entity_id
_entity_poly.type
_entity_poly.pdbx_seq_one_letter_code
_entity_poly.pdbx_strand_id
1 'polypeptide(L)'
;MQRHAPSLLTALLLLYVVRPAAVLANTRLAVIGDFGTDTEREADVARLVHNWQDQYQDLHIVAVGDANYPSGSRSTIDANVGKYYHQFMHPYSGQYGEGAPDRRNRFWPCPGNHDYGGDPRESRPPGDLTPYLEYMPVGGRRFYDARVGPVHLFSLDSDRYQNKLNGTTSSSQQAAWLRRGLAASTAPWRIVFFHHPPYSSGSHGSTLYMRWPFEVWGASAVLSGHDHSYERVTHAGGFPYFVNGMGGARTYGFQLRPVGASAIRHTGGGGAQLVDASDRHITFTFMTAKSHAVIDCYGAVLLQPLNASTALYANCSDLQALMDMIDRATATNDTATLQLLEQAQRAQYATRMASVAAQANDTQLARTGHVRHDHMPMFNTSDGTQCLPLHTLCRHSTLNTTCCQPYVCLPVTRRCGYLHNTTRHAHGNRASLNRNKDLDRFGW
;
A
#
# COMPACT_ATOMS: atom_id res chain seq x y z
N MET A 1 -8.67 39.41 -77.91
CA MET A 1 -9.82 38.69 -77.31
C MET A 1 -9.70 37.24 -77.77
N GLN A 2 -9.69 36.16 -77.01
CA GLN A 2 -9.92 35.87 -75.59
C GLN A 2 -9.09 34.62 -75.21
N ARG A 3 -8.40 34.75 -74.07
CA ARG A 3 -8.13 33.82 -72.95
C ARG A 3 -7.97 32.31 -73.19
N HIS A 4 -6.73 31.88 -72.93
CA HIS A 4 -6.29 30.54 -72.54
C HIS A 4 -6.97 30.06 -71.23
N ALA A 5 -7.27 28.77 -71.18
CA ALA A 5 -7.60 28.04 -69.96
C ALA A 5 -6.35 27.33 -69.41
N PRO A 6 -6.06 27.39 -68.10
CA PRO A 6 -5.23 26.41 -67.43
C PRO A 6 -6.05 25.44 -66.58
N SER A 7 -5.51 24.22 -66.55
CA SER A 7 -5.93 23.01 -65.84
C SER A 7 -6.11 23.20 -64.32
N LEU A 8 -7.21 22.68 -63.79
CA LEU A 8 -7.47 22.47 -62.37
C LEU A 8 -6.46 21.46 -61.78
N LEU A 9 -5.46 21.97 -61.06
CA LEU A 9 -4.67 21.20 -60.10
C LEU A 9 -5.27 21.47 -58.71
N THR A 10 -6.10 20.54 -58.24
CA THR A 10 -6.71 20.60 -56.91
C THR A 10 -5.64 20.28 -55.86
N ALA A 11 -5.07 21.30 -55.23
CA ALA A 11 -4.23 21.14 -54.06
C ALA A 11 -5.12 20.74 -52.87
N LEU A 12 -5.14 19.45 -52.52
CA LEU A 12 -5.64 19.00 -51.22
C LEU A 12 -4.65 19.50 -50.15
N LEU A 13 -5.01 20.60 -49.50
CA LEU A 13 -4.40 21.00 -48.23
C LEU A 13 -4.84 19.94 -47.18
N LEU A 14 -3.97 18.98 -46.88
CA LEU A 14 -4.06 18.22 -45.64
C LEU A 14 -3.78 19.18 -44.48
N LEU A 15 -4.83 19.84 -43.99
CA LEU A 15 -4.85 20.43 -42.66
C LEU A 15 -4.73 19.28 -41.66
N TYR A 16 -3.51 18.90 -41.33
CA TYR A 16 -3.20 18.26 -40.05
C TYR A 16 -3.60 19.26 -38.96
N VAL A 17 -4.85 19.20 -38.52
CA VAL A 17 -5.24 19.75 -37.24
C VAL A 17 -4.49 18.90 -36.21
N VAL A 18 -3.28 19.33 -35.86
CA VAL A 18 -2.69 18.97 -34.58
C VAL A 18 -3.67 19.55 -33.56
N ARG A 19 -4.62 18.71 -33.11
CA ARG A 19 -5.36 19.00 -31.90
C ARG A 19 -4.27 19.23 -30.85
N PRO A 20 -4.18 20.40 -30.19
CA PRO A 20 -3.42 20.43 -28.96
C PRO A 20 -3.98 19.30 -28.13
N ALA A 21 -3.13 18.34 -27.72
CA ALA A 21 -3.52 17.37 -26.73
C ALA A 21 -4.11 18.21 -25.60
N ALA A 22 -5.41 18.08 -25.35
CA ALA A 22 -6.02 18.75 -24.22
C ALA A 22 -5.16 18.29 -23.03
N VAL A 23 -4.41 19.21 -22.45
CA VAL A 23 -3.74 18.96 -21.18
C VAL A 23 -4.90 18.68 -20.24
N LEU A 24 -5.19 17.40 -20.03
CA LEU A 24 -6.27 17.00 -19.15
C LEU A 24 -5.93 17.59 -17.79
N ALA A 25 -6.82 18.42 -17.26
CA ALA A 25 -6.65 18.98 -15.92
C ALA A 25 -6.36 17.83 -14.93
N ASN A 26 -5.42 18.03 -14.02
CA ASN A 26 -5.05 16.95 -13.11
C ASN A 26 -6.26 16.46 -12.30
N THR A 27 -6.26 15.18 -11.97
CA THR A 27 -7.26 14.57 -11.08
C THR A 27 -6.78 14.68 -9.65
N ARG A 28 -7.67 15.14 -8.75
CA ARG A 28 -7.36 15.31 -7.34
C ARG A 28 -8.14 14.28 -6.53
N LEU A 29 -7.47 13.58 -5.63
CA LEU A 29 -8.09 12.62 -4.73
C LEU A 29 -7.74 13.00 -3.28
N ALA A 30 -8.74 13.11 -2.42
CA ALA A 30 -8.55 13.12 -0.97
C ALA A 30 -8.61 11.68 -0.46
N VAL A 31 -7.57 11.21 0.22
CA VAL A 31 -7.56 9.90 0.88
C VAL A 31 -7.85 10.10 2.36
N ILE A 32 -8.86 9.39 2.85
CA ILE A 32 -9.25 9.36 4.27
C ILE A 32 -9.48 7.91 4.69
N GLY A 33 -9.21 7.57 5.94
CA GLY A 33 -9.44 6.23 6.49
C GLY A 33 -9.79 6.33 7.96
N ASP A 34 -10.50 5.32 8.48
CA ASP A 34 -10.85 5.25 9.90
C ASP A 34 -11.63 6.50 10.34
N PHE A 35 -12.60 6.86 9.51
CA PHE A 35 -13.54 7.96 9.72
C PHE A 35 -14.88 7.38 10.19
N GLY A 36 -15.91 8.20 10.34
CA GLY A 36 -17.24 7.75 10.74
C GLY A 36 -17.37 7.50 12.23
N THR A 37 -16.89 8.43 13.02
CA THR A 37 -17.08 8.50 14.48
C THR A 37 -17.96 9.67 14.92
N ASP A 38 -18.27 10.61 14.00
CA ASP A 38 -18.96 11.88 14.27
C ASP A 38 -18.32 12.69 15.42
N THR A 39 -17.02 12.97 15.27
CA THR A 39 -16.24 13.73 16.26
C THR A 39 -15.75 15.06 15.71
N GLU A 40 -15.28 15.96 16.60
CA GLU A 40 -14.63 17.22 16.19
C GLU A 40 -13.43 16.97 15.26
N ARG A 41 -12.68 15.88 15.50
CA ARG A 41 -11.54 15.49 14.68
C ARG A 41 -11.96 15.14 13.26
N GLU A 42 -13.03 14.37 13.12
CA GLU A 42 -13.60 14.06 11.81
C GLU A 42 -14.12 15.33 11.13
N ALA A 43 -14.75 16.23 11.90
CA ALA A 43 -15.17 17.52 11.37
C ALA A 43 -13.99 18.38 10.88
N ASP A 44 -12.83 18.35 11.55
CA ASP A 44 -11.61 19.00 11.06
C ASP A 44 -11.13 18.40 9.73
N VAL A 45 -11.11 17.06 9.64
CA VAL A 45 -10.69 16.35 8.41
C VAL A 45 -11.65 16.67 7.27
N ALA A 46 -12.96 16.62 7.52
CA ALA A 46 -13.97 16.99 6.54
C ALA A 46 -13.80 18.44 6.07
N ARG A 47 -13.55 19.39 6.98
CA ARG A 47 -13.25 20.79 6.61
C ARG A 47 -12.02 20.90 5.71
N LEU A 48 -10.94 20.18 6.01
CA LEU A 48 -9.76 20.16 5.14
C LEU A 48 -10.12 19.67 3.72
N VAL A 49 -10.89 18.59 3.60
CA VAL A 49 -11.33 18.05 2.30
C VAL A 49 -12.24 19.03 1.56
N HIS A 50 -13.18 19.68 2.26
CA HIS A 50 -14.06 20.70 1.66
C HIS A 50 -13.29 21.95 1.20
N ASN A 51 -12.28 22.39 1.96
CA ASN A 51 -11.40 23.47 1.53
C ASN A 51 -10.66 23.13 0.21
N TRP A 52 -10.29 21.86 0.01
CA TRP A 52 -9.73 21.42 -1.26
C TRP A 52 -10.78 21.38 -2.38
N GLN A 53 -12.04 20.99 -2.08
CA GLN A 53 -13.12 21.01 -3.06
C GLN A 53 -13.43 22.44 -3.56
N ASP A 54 -13.32 23.44 -2.69
CA ASP A 54 -13.46 24.86 -3.09
C ASP A 54 -12.35 25.31 -4.06
N GLN A 55 -11.17 24.69 -3.97
CA GLN A 55 -10.02 24.97 -4.84
C GLN A 55 -10.02 24.12 -6.12
N TYR A 56 -10.57 22.91 -6.05
CA TYR A 56 -10.52 21.91 -7.13
C TYR A 56 -11.92 21.38 -7.44
N GLN A 57 -12.47 21.81 -8.58
CA GLN A 57 -13.84 21.46 -8.98
C GLN A 57 -14.08 19.94 -9.17
N ASP A 58 -13.04 19.15 -9.44
CA ASP A 58 -13.12 17.70 -9.71
C ASP A 58 -12.34 16.89 -8.66
N LEU A 59 -12.54 17.19 -7.38
CA LEU A 59 -12.00 16.42 -6.24
C LEU A 59 -12.83 15.15 -6.01
N HIS A 60 -12.16 14.02 -5.87
CA HIS A 60 -12.76 12.76 -5.44
C HIS A 60 -12.25 12.34 -4.06
N ILE A 61 -12.98 11.48 -3.36
CA ILE A 61 -12.57 10.89 -2.09
C ILE A 61 -12.28 9.40 -2.28
N VAL A 62 -11.13 8.94 -1.81
CA VAL A 62 -10.77 7.53 -1.66
C VAL A 62 -10.81 7.20 -0.16
N ALA A 63 -11.79 6.40 0.24
CA ALA A 63 -12.02 6.02 1.63
C ALA A 63 -11.42 4.63 1.91
N VAL A 64 -10.33 4.57 2.68
CA VAL A 64 -9.54 3.35 2.92
C VAL A 64 -10.04 2.50 4.09
N GLY A 65 -11.37 2.43 4.25
CA GLY A 65 -12.05 1.52 5.17
C GLY A 65 -12.35 2.09 6.55
N ASP A 66 -13.18 1.33 7.27
CA ASP A 66 -13.81 1.69 8.53
C ASP A 66 -14.51 3.05 8.43
N ALA A 67 -15.65 3.02 7.75
CA ALA A 67 -16.40 4.22 7.43
C ALA A 67 -17.49 4.56 8.47
N ASN A 68 -17.78 3.65 9.39
CA ASN A 68 -18.89 3.82 10.32
C ASN A 68 -18.66 3.03 11.63
N TYR A 69 -18.07 3.68 12.61
CA TYR A 69 -17.84 3.13 13.94
C TYR A 69 -19.11 3.14 14.81
N PRO A 70 -19.17 2.27 15.84
CA PRO A 70 -18.19 1.23 16.14
C PRO A 70 -18.43 -0.07 15.34
N SER A 71 -19.55 -0.19 14.63
CA SER A 71 -19.99 -1.50 14.13
C SER A 71 -20.72 -1.45 12.79
N GLY A 72 -20.56 -0.42 11.98
CA GLY A 72 -21.13 -0.38 10.63
C GLY A 72 -22.66 -0.34 10.63
N SER A 73 -23.28 0.21 11.67
CA SER A 73 -24.73 0.19 11.88
C SER A 73 -25.50 1.03 10.87
N ARG A 74 -26.67 0.54 10.45
CA ARG A 74 -27.57 1.29 9.56
C ARG A 74 -28.06 2.60 10.17
N SER A 75 -28.27 2.64 11.48
CA SER A 75 -28.79 3.83 12.17
C SER A 75 -27.79 4.98 12.23
N THR A 76 -26.48 4.69 12.17
CA THR A 76 -25.42 5.68 12.33
C THR A 76 -24.74 6.06 11.01
N ILE A 77 -24.80 5.20 9.98
CA ILE A 77 -24.00 5.37 8.77
C ILE A 77 -24.23 6.72 8.06
N ASP A 78 -25.45 7.23 8.08
CA ASP A 78 -25.76 8.52 7.48
C ASP A 78 -25.19 9.69 8.28
N ALA A 79 -25.30 9.65 9.61
CA ALA A 79 -24.72 10.65 10.50
C ALA A 79 -23.18 10.64 10.45
N ASN A 80 -22.59 9.46 10.32
CA ASN A 80 -21.15 9.27 10.32
C ASN A 80 -20.51 9.56 8.95
N VAL A 81 -21.24 9.38 7.84
CA VAL A 81 -20.69 9.55 6.49
C VAL A 81 -21.38 10.68 5.75
N GLY A 82 -22.71 10.64 5.65
CA GLY A 82 -23.53 11.57 4.85
C GLY A 82 -23.41 13.00 5.35
N LYS A 83 -23.43 13.20 6.67
CA LYS A 83 -23.21 14.51 7.33
C LYS A 83 -21.99 15.25 6.78
N TYR A 84 -20.90 14.53 6.53
CA TYR A 84 -19.63 15.11 6.13
C TYR A 84 -19.38 15.07 4.62
N TYR A 85 -19.80 14.01 3.94
CA TYR A 85 -19.29 13.69 2.60
C TYR A 85 -20.39 13.49 1.54
N HIS A 86 -21.67 13.72 1.84
CA HIS A 86 -22.75 13.48 0.86
C HIS A 86 -22.56 14.24 -0.46
N GLN A 87 -21.96 15.43 -0.47
CA GLN A 87 -21.69 16.22 -1.68
C GLN A 87 -20.72 15.55 -2.68
N PHE A 88 -20.07 14.46 -2.28
CA PHE A 88 -19.23 13.63 -3.14
C PHE A 88 -19.93 12.33 -3.56
N MET A 89 -21.13 12.03 -3.06
CA MET A 89 -21.79 10.74 -3.24
C MET A 89 -22.92 10.83 -4.27
N HIS A 90 -22.94 9.91 -5.23
CA HIS A 90 -24.11 9.67 -6.07
C HIS A 90 -24.18 8.19 -6.51
N PRO A 91 -25.30 7.48 -6.30
CA PRO A 91 -26.50 7.93 -5.61
C PRO A 91 -26.24 8.20 -4.12
N TYR A 92 -27.06 9.05 -3.52
CA TYR A 92 -27.09 9.32 -2.09
C TYR A 92 -28.55 9.33 -1.64
N SER A 93 -28.85 8.69 -0.52
CA SER A 93 -30.21 8.53 0.00
C SER A 93 -30.33 8.93 1.47
N GLY A 94 -29.34 9.67 1.99
CA GLY A 94 -29.31 10.14 3.37
C GLY A 94 -30.04 11.47 3.55
N GLN A 95 -30.04 11.99 4.78
CA GLN A 95 -30.87 13.15 5.15
C GLN A 95 -30.14 14.50 5.05
N TYR A 96 -28.82 14.49 4.88
CA TYR A 96 -27.99 15.71 4.94
C TYR A 96 -27.95 16.57 3.67
N GLY A 97 -28.66 16.17 2.60
CA GLY A 97 -28.74 16.92 1.35
C GLY A 97 -29.07 16.03 0.15
N GLU A 98 -29.00 16.59 -1.07
CA GLU A 98 -29.32 15.88 -2.32
C GLU A 98 -28.20 14.94 -2.80
N GLY A 99 -27.04 14.95 -2.14
CA GLY A 99 -25.83 14.26 -2.60
C GLY A 99 -24.97 15.13 -3.51
N ALA A 100 -24.24 14.51 -4.43
CA ALA A 100 -23.38 15.23 -5.39
C ALA A 100 -24.21 16.12 -6.35
N PRO A 101 -23.96 17.45 -6.41
CA PRO A 101 -24.78 18.39 -7.19
C PRO A 101 -24.84 18.10 -8.69
N ASP A 102 -23.78 17.51 -9.24
CA ASP A 102 -23.66 17.15 -10.67
C ASP A 102 -24.12 15.72 -10.96
N ARG A 103 -24.65 15.01 -9.95
CA ARG A 103 -25.07 13.60 -10.03
C ARG A 103 -23.97 12.65 -10.49
N ARG A 104 -22.70 13.00 -10.26
CA ARG A 104 -21.55 12.13 -10.52
C ARG A 104 -21.02 11.59 -9.19
N ASN A 105 -20.75 10.29 -9.14
CA ASN A 105 -20.10 9.72 -7.96
C ASN A 105 -18.66 10.21 -7.88
N ARG A 106 -18.28 10.74 -6.72
CA ARG A 106 -16.92 11.16 -6.40
C ARG A 106 -16.41 10.54 -5.10
N PHE A 107 -17.13 9.58 -4.51
CA PHE A 107 -16.76 8.90 -3.28
C PHE A 107 -16.48 7.41 -3.53
N TRP A 108 -15.26 6.97 -3.23
CA TRP A 108 -14.73 5.63 -3.55
C TRP A 108 -14.25 4.89 -2.29
N PRO A 109 -15.13 4.19 -1.57
CA PRO A 109 -14.80 3.49 -0.34
C PRO A 109 -14.37 2.03 -0.55
N CYS A 110 -13.59 1.49 0.40
CA CYS A 110 -13.46 0.05 0.63
C CYS A 110 -14.03 -0.30 2.01
N PRO A 111 -14.42 -1.56 2.29
CA PRO A 111 -14.84 -1.96 3.62
C PRO A 111 -13.64 -2.17 4.55
N GLY A 112 -13.81 -1.84 5.83
CA GLY A 112 -12.91 -2.23 6.92
C GLY A 112 -13.59 -3.18 7.92
N ASN A 113 -12.87 -3.60 8.96
CA ASN A 113 -13.40 -4.59 9.92
C ASN A 113 -14.57 -4.05 10.75
N HIS A 114 -14.64 -2.74 11.02
CA HIS A 114 -15.74 -2.13 11.75
C HIS A 114 -17.03 -2.05 10.91
N ASP A 115 -16.95 -2.15 9.58
CA ASP A 115 -18.12 -2.17 8.70
C ASP A 115 -18.88 -3.50 8.72
N TYR A 116 -18.29 -4.57 9.27
CA TYR A 116 -18.87 -5.93 9.33
C TYR A 116 -19.67 -6.24 10.61
N GLY A 117 -19.85 -5.27 11.51
CA GLY A 117 -20.71 -5.46 12.68
C GLY A 117 -20.01 -6.25 13.77
N GLY A 118 -20.80 -6.91 14.61
CA GLY A 118 -20.25 -7.69 15.70
C GLY A 118 -19.74 -6.88 16.89
N ASP A 119 -20.11 -5.59 17.04
CA ASP A 119 -19.97 -4.94 18.35
C ASP A 119 -21.01 -5.56 19.30
N PRO A 120 -20.61 -6.14 20.44
CA PRO A 120 -21.53 -6.75 21.39
C PRO A 120 -22.58 -5.80 21.98
N ARG A 121 -22.37 -4.48 21.87
CA ARG A 121 -23.30 -3.44 22.30
C ARG A 121 -24.44 -3.21 21.30
N GLU A 122 -24.33 -3.73 20.10
CA GLU A 122 -25.36 -3.68 19.07
C GLU A 122 -25.83 -5.09 18.72
N SER A 123 -27.13 -5.30 18.53
CA SER A 123 -27.71 -6.60 18.17
C SER A 123 -27.45 -6.98 16.71
N ARG A 124 -26.22 -6.78 16.21
CA ARG A 124 -25.82 -7.02 14.83
C ARG A 124 -24.82 -8.17 14.75
N PRO A 125 -25.13 -9.25 14.01
CA PRO A 125 -24.24 -10.39 13.94
C PRO A 125 -22.91 -10.01 13.27
N PRO A 126 -21.77 -10.57 13.72
CA PRO A 126 -20.50 -10.41 13.02
C PRO A 126 -20.60 -10.90 11.57
N GLY A 127 -20.03 -10.15 10.64
CA GLY A 127 -19.97 -10.46 9.21
C GLY A 127 -21.10 -9.88 8.37
N ASP A 128 -22.04 -9.15 8.98
CA ASP A 128 -23.05 -8.41 8.24
C ASP A 128 -22.44 -7.15 7.61
N LEU A 129 -22.33 -7.09 6.28
CA LEU A 129 -21.89 -5.90 5.55
C LEU A 129 -23.08 -5.15 4.90
N THR A 130 -24.31 -5.58 5.14
CA THR A 130 -25.50 -5.09 4.43
C THR A 130 -25.66 -3.57 4.51
N PRO A 131 -25.53 -2.90 5.67
CA PRO A 131 -25.64 -1.44 5.75
C PRO A 131 -24.62 -0.72 4.88
N TYR A 132 -23.37 -1.19 4.87
CA TYR A 132 -22.32 -0.63 4.02
C TYR A 132 -22.65 -0.79 2.54
N LEU A 133 -23.03 -2.00 2.11
CA LEU A 133 -23.29 -2.30 0.69
C LEU A 133 -24.47 -1.53 0.11
N GLU A 134 -25.49 -1.26 0.93
CA GLU A 134 -26.66 -0.49 0.51
C GLU A 134 -26.40 1.03 0.51
N TYR A 135 -25.59 1.53 1.46
CA TYR A 135 -25.39 2.96 1.63
C TYR A 135 -24.27 3.54 0.75
N MET A 136 -23.17 2.80 0.58
CA MET A 136 -22.00 3.30 -0.15
C MET A 136 -22.25 3.37 -1.66
N PRO A 137 -21.81 4.42 -2.37
CA PRO A 137 -22.19 4.70 -3.76
C PRO A 137 -21.38 3.87 -4.78
N VAL A 138 -21.14 2.59 -4.46
CA VAL A 138 -20.37 1.64 -5.28
C VAL A 138 -21.22 0.48 -5.77
N GLY A 139 -22.54 0.56 -5.62
CA GLY A 139 -23.50 -0.40 -6.18
C GLY A 139 -23.40 -1.79 -5.54
N GLY A 140 -23.29 -1.86 -4.22
CA GLY A 140 -23.26 -3.13 -3.48
C GLY A 140 -22.00 -3.98 -3.73
N ARG A 141 -20.91 -3.38 -4.20
CA ARG A 141 -19.64 -4.10 -4.47
C ARG A 141 -18.71 -4.02 -3.26
N ARG A 142 -18.12 -5.16 -2.88
CA ARG A 142 -17.10 -5.29 -1.81
C ARG A 142 -15.69 -4.95 -2.29
N PHE A 143 -15.41 -5.26 -3.55
CA PHE A 143 -14.19 -4.93 -4.27
C PHE A 143 -14.59 -4.56 -5.71
N TYR A 144 -13.90 -3.57 -6.28
CA TYR A 144 -14.25 -3.00 -7.58
C TYR A 144 -13.12 -2.14 -8.13
N ASP A 145 -13.21 -1.79 -9.40
CA ASP A 145 -12.36 -0.78 -10.04
C ASP A 145 -13.17 0.43 -10.52
N ALA A 146 -12.49 1.57 -10.64
CA ALA A 146 -13.06 2.82 -11.17
C ALA A 146 -11.97 3.67 -11.81
N ARG A 147 -12.24 4.26 -12.99
CA ARG A 147 -11.32 5.18 -13.65
C ARG A 147 -11.70 6.63 -13.41
N VAL A 148 -10.74 7.42 -12.96
CA VAL A 148 -10.89 8.85 -12.68
C VAL A 148 -9.70 9.58 -13.30
N GLY A 149 -9.93 10.26 -14.42
CA GLY A 149 -8.88 10.90 -15.21
C GLY A 149 -7.70 9.96 -15.53
N PRO A 150 -6.45 10.29 -15.16
CA PRO A 150 -5.28 9.47 -15.39
C PRO A 150 -5.10 8.34 -14.35
N VAL A 151 -6.01 8.20 -13.39
CA VAL A 151 -5.94 7.20 -12.31
C VAL A 151 -6.94 6.08 -12.54
N HIS A 152 -6.48 4.84 -12.40
CA HIS A 152 -7.33 3.66 -12.26
C HIS A 152 -7.26 3.15 -10.82
N LEU A 153 -8.38 3.27 -10.11
CA LEU A 153 -8.55 2.85 -8.73
C LEU A 153 -8.95 1.38 -8.67
N PHE A 154 -8.39 0.63 -7.72
CA PHE A 154 -8.76 -0.74 -7.40
C PHE A 154 -8.99 -0.88 -5.90
N SER A 155 -10.25 -1.01 -5.51
CA SER A 155 -10.69 -1.25 -4.13
C SER A 155 -10.69 -2.75 -3.83
N LEU A 156 -10.11 -3.15 -2.69
CA LEU A 156 -10.17 -4.53 -2.18
C LEU A 156 -10.87 -4.62 -0.83
N ASP A 157 -11.44 -5.78 -0.58
CA ASP A 157 -11.94 -6.21 0.72
C ASP A 157 -10.87 -7.07 1.43
N SER A 158 -10.22 -6.49 2.43
CA SER A 158 -9.06 -7.09 3.11
C SER A 158 -9.40 -7.80 4.42
N ASP A 159 -10.68 -7.91 4.78
CA ASP A 159 -11.08 -8.61 6.01
C ASP A 159 -11.00 -10.14 5.81
N ARG A 160 -9.99 -10.79 6.41
CA ARG A 160 -9.77 -12.23 6.24
C ARG A 160 -10.85 -13.10 6.87
N TYR A 161 -11.58 -12.59 7.85
CA TYR A 161 -12.60 -13.34 8.56
C TYR A 161 -13.94 -13.28 7.85
N GLN A 162 -14.22 -12.17 7.16
CA GLN A 162 -15.51 -11.93 6.52
C GLN A 162 -15.48 -12.11 5.00
N ASN A 163 -14.32 -11.94 4.36
CA ASN A 163 -14.15 -12.17 2.92
C ASN A 163 -13.76 -13.63 2.60
N LYS A 164 -14.49 -14.60 3.16
CA LYS A 164 -14.16 -16.03 2.99
C LYS A 164 -14.33 -16.54 1.56
N LEU A 165 -15.31 -16.00 0.83
CA LEU A 165 -15.65 -16.45 -0.53
C LEU A 165 -14.61 -16.00 -1.56
N ASN A 166 -14.21 -14.72 -1.54
CA ASN A 166 -13.27 -14.20 -2.53
C ASN A 166 -11.81 -14.31 -2.08
N GLY A 167 -11.58 -14.32 -0.76
CA GLY A 167 -10.30 -14.53 -0.10
C GLY A 167 -9.35 -13.32 -0.10
N THR A 168 -8.47 -13.29 0.89
CA THR A 168 -7.52 -12.19 1.16
C THR A 168 -6.04 -12.58 0.98
N THR A 169 -5.77 -13.71 0.29
CA THR A 169 -4.41 -14.14 -0.03
C THR A 169 -4.04 -13.84 -1.49
N SER A 170 -2.76 -13.79 -1.82
CA SER A 170 -2.28 -13.52 -3.18
C SER A 170 -2.66 -14.58 -4.22
N SER A 171 -3.20 -15.71 -3.78
CA SER A 171 -3.75 -16.80 -4.62
C SER A 171 -5.29 -16.82 -4.66
N SER A 172 -5.96 -15.84 -4.06
CA SER A 172 -7.42 -15.80 -3.96
C SER A 172 -8.10 -15.39 -5.28
N GLN A 173 -9.42 -15.55 -5.35
CA GLN A 173 -10.22 -15.10 -6.49
C GLN A 173 -10.12 -13.58 -6.67
N GLN A 174 -10.18 -12.83 -5.56
CA GLN A 174 -10.00 -11.38 -5.56
C GLN A 174 -8.61 -10.99 -6.08
N ALA A 175 -7.55 -11.67 -5.65
CA ALA A 175 -6.19 -11.43 -6.13
C ALA A 175 -6.03 -11.73 -7.64
N ALA A 176 -6.67 -12.79 -8.13
CA ALA A 176 -6.68 -13.11 -9.56
C ALA A 176 -7.43 -12.05 -10.39
N TRP A 177 -8.53 -11.51 -9.87
CA TRP A 177 -9.25 -10.38 -10.47
C TRP A 177 -8.36 -9.13 -10.54
N LEU A 178 -7.73 -8.75 -9.42
CA LEU A 178 -6.85 -7.58 -9.35
C LEU A 178 -5.69 -7.69 -10.34
N ARG A 179 -5.00 -8.83 -10.37
CA ARG A 179 -3.87 -9.05 -11.28
C ARG A 179 -4.26 -8.87 -12.74
N ARG A 180 -5.44 -9.36 -13.14
CA ARG A 180 -5.97 -9.15 -14.50
C ARG A 180 -6.33 -7.69 -14.75
N GLY A 181 -6.97 -7.02 -13.79
CA GLY A 181 -7.36 -5.62 -13.90
C GLY A 181 -6.16 -4.67 -14.04
N LEU A 182 -5.12 -4.87 -13.22
CA LEU A 182 -3.90 -4.08 -13.30
C LEU A 182 -3.18 -4.27 -14.65
N ALA A 183 -3.08 -5.53 -15.11
CA ALA A 183 -2.46 -5.86 -16.40
C ALA A 183 -3.24 -5.30 -17.61
N ALA A 184 -4.58 -5.26 -17.52
CA ALA A 184 -5.44 -4.76 -18.59
C ALA A 184 -5.58 -3.22 -18.61
N SER A 185 -5.29 -2.55 -17.50
CA SER A 185 -5.43 -1.10 -17.40
C SER A 185 -4.44 -0.39 -18.33
N THR A 186 -4.87 0.72 -18.92
CA THR A 186 -4.04 1.63 -19.73
C THR A 186 -3.81 2.98 -19.03
N ALA A 187 -4.26 3.13 -17.78
CA ALA A 187 -4.09 4.38 -17.05
C ALA A 187 -2.60 4.62 -16.71
N PRO A 188 -2.13 5.87 -16.73
CA PRO A 188 -0.81 6.24 -16.21
C PRO A 188 -0.58 5.71 -14.79
N TRP A 189 -1.58 5.89 -13.92
CA TRP A 189 -1.48 5.55 -12.49
C TRP A 189 -2.51 4.48 -12.12
N ARG A 190 -2.06 3.43 -11.42
CA ARG A 190 -2.91 2.37 -10.88
C ARG A 190 -2.79 2.37 -9.37
N ILE A 191 -3.82 2.79 -8.66
CA ILE A 191 -3.81 2.85 -7.20
C ILE A 191 -4.63 1.69 -6.66
N VAL A 192 -4.02 0.87 -5.82
CA VAL A 192 -4.71 -0.18 -5.07
C VAL A 192 -4.99 0.34 -3.67
N PHE A 193 -6.22 0.17 -3.17
CA PHE A 193 -6.56 0.60 -1.82
C PHE A 193 -7.48 -0.39 -1.10
N PHE A 194 -7.27 -0.52 0.20
CA PHE A 194 -7.98 -1.44 1.08
C PHE A 194 -7.62 -1.18 2.54
N HIS A 195 -8.42 -1.69 3.46
CA HIS A 195 -8.32 -1.29 4.86
C HIS A 195 -7.05 -1.73 5.61
N HIS A 196 -6.73 -3.03 5.62
CA HIS A 196 -5.69 -3.59 6.51
C HIS A 196 -4.29 -3.51 5.88
N PRO A 197 -3.34 -2.73 6.43
CA PRO A 197 -2.09 -2.38 5.74
C PRO A 197 -1.10 -3.56 5.66
N PRO A 198 -0.47 -3.83 4.50
CA PRO A 198 0.55 -4.88 4.39
C PRO A 198 1.79 -4.62 5.25
N TYR A 199 2.12 -3.33 5.42
CA TYR A 199 3.24 -2.82 6.19
C TYR A 199 2.75 -1.67 7.06
N SER A 200 2.96 -1.79 8.36
CA SER A 200 2.64 -0.76 9.33
C SER A 200 3.49 -0.97 10.59
N SER A 201 3.97 0.13 11.14
CA SER A 201 4.61 0.27 12.44
C SER A 201 3.60 0.70 13.52
N GLY A 202 2.33 0.90 13.15
CA GLY A 202 1.25 1.25 14.08
C GLY A 202 0.97 0.14 15.09
N SER A 203 0.08 0.42 16.04
CA SER A 203 -0.19 -0.50 17.15
C SER A 203 -0.78 -1.84 16.68
N HIS A 204 -1.63 -1.86 15.65
CA HIS A 204 -2.11 -3.11 15.02
C HIS A 204 -1.03 -3.75 14.15
N GLY A 205 -0.27 -2.93 13.43
CA GLY A 205 0.93 -3.34 12.70
C GLY A 205 0.62 -4.04 11.37
N SER A 206 1.63 -4.75 10.87
CA SER A 206 1.61 -5.29 9.50
C SER A 206 0.65 -6.47 9.32
N THR A 207 -0.13 -6.43 8.24
CA THR A 207 -1.04 -7.50 7.82
C THR A 207 -0.36 -8.43 6.79
N LEU A 208 0.32 -9.47 7.27
CA LEU A 208 1.18 -10.33 6.44
C LEU A 208 0.46 -10.98 5.24
N TYR A 209 -0.81 -11.38 5.40
CA TYR A 209 -1.56 -12.02 4.32
C TYR A 209 -1.94 -11.04 3.18
N MET A 210 -1.90 -9.73 3.43
CA MET A 210 -2.10 -8.68 2.44
C MET A 210 -0.80 -8.24 1.74
N ARG A 211 0.35 -8.87 2.03
CA ARG A 211 1.62 -8.60 1.32
C ARG A 211 1.63 -9.27 -0.05
N TRP A 212 0.74 -8.82 -0.93
CA TRP A 212 0.67 -9.29 -2.31
C TRP A 212 1.70 -8.54 -3.16
N PRO A 213 2.11 -9.09 -4.32
CA PRO A 213 3.08 -8.46 -5.20
C PRO A 213 2.41 -7.37 -6.07
N PHE A 214 1.75 -6.40 -5.44
CA PHE A 214 0.98 -5.32 -6.09
C PHE A 214 1.80 -4.56 -7.13
N GLU A 215 3.02 -4.24 -6.75
CA GLU A 215 4.00 -3.57 -7.60
C GLU A 215 4.32 -4.38 -8.87
N VAL A 216 4.62 -5.68 -8.72
CA VAL A 216 4.89 -6.56 -9.87
C VAL A 216 3.66 -6.72 -10.74
N TRP A 217 2.46 -6.66 -10.15
CA TRP A 217 1.21 -6.67 -10.90
C TRP A 217 0.91 -5.34 -11.61
N GLY A 218 1.69 -4.29 -11.36
CA GLY A 218 1.64 -3.02 -12.08
C GLY A 218 1.01 -1.87 -11.30
N ALA A 219 0.77 -2.00 -10.00
CA ALA A 219 0.35 -0.88 -9.17
C ALA A 219 1.40 0.26 -9.17
N SER A 220 0.97 1.47 -8.84
CA SER A 220 1.81 2.65 -8.64
C SER A 220 1.93 3.04 -7.16
N ALA A 221 0.92 2.70 -6.36
CA ALA A 221 0.91 2.88 -4.91
C ALA A 221 -0.12 1.95 -4.28
N VAL A 222 0.05 1.68 -2.99
CA VAL A 222 -0.95 1.02 -2.14
C VAL A 222 -1.37 1.94 -1.00
N LEU A 223 -2.67 2.12 -0.81
CA LEU A 223 -3.26 2.95 0.24
C LEU A 223 -4.07 2.11 1.23
N SER A 224 -3.85 2.32 2.53
CA SER A 224 -4.55 1.60 3.59
C SER A 224 -4.87 2.46 4.81
N GLY A 225 -5.73 1.97 5.70
CA GLY A 225 -6.10 2.59 6.98
C GLY A 225 -5.75 1.66 8.14
N HIS A 226 -6.73 1.38 9.00
CA HIS A 226 -6.72 0.44 10.14
C HIS A 226 -5.83 0.88 11.31
N ASP A 227 -4.57 1.17 11.03
CA ASP A 227 -3.71 1.81 12.01
C ASP A 227 -4.00 3.31 12.04
N HIS A 228 -4.49 3.79 13.20
CA HIS A 228 -4.92 5.18 13.38
C HIS A 228 -3.72 6.12 13.55
N SER A 229 -2.96 6.21 12.48
CA SER A 229 -1.73 6.95 12.32
C SER A 229 -1.51 7.19 10.81
N TYR A 230 -0.56 8.06 10.50
CA TYR A 230 -0.04 8.19 9.15
C TYR A 230 1.34 7.55 9.07
N GLU A 231 1.57 6.75 8.03
CA GLU A 231 2.88 6.19 7.75
C GLU A 231 3.07 6.01 6.25
N ARG A 232 4.26 6.34 5.74
CA ARG A 232 4.71 5.88 4.44
C ARG A 232 5.85 4.89 4.63
N VAL A 233 5.68 3.72 4.04
CA VAL A 233 6.72 2.70 3.89
C VAL A 233 7.15 2.70 2.42
N THR A 234 8.45 2.86 2.16
CA THR A 234 8.99 2.93 0.80
C THR A 234 9.89 1.73 0.56
N HIS A 235 9.43 0.81 -0.28
CA HIS A 235 10.22 -0.36 -0.64
C HIS A 235 11.40 -0.01 -1.54
N ALA A 236 12.30 -0.98 -1.68
CA ALA A 236 13.50 -0.84 -2.49
C ALA A 236 13.11 -0.48 -3.94
N GLY A 237 13.66 0.63 -4.44
CA GLY A 237 13.31 1.22 -5.74
C GLY A 237 12.07 2.13 -5.76
N GLY A 238 11.58 2.53 -4.58
CA GLY A 238 10.75 3.72 -4.40
C GLY A 238 9.24 3.50 -4.30
N PHE A 239 8.75 2.27 -4.45
CA PHE A 239 7.31 2.01 -4.43
C PHE A 239 6.69 2.27 -3.04
N PRO A 240 5.66 3.12 -2.96
CA PRO A 240 5.10 3.52 -1.68
C PRO A 240 3.90 2.67 -1.26
N TYR A 241 3.91 2.29 0.02
CA TYR A 241 2.74 1.86 0.77
C TYR A 241 2.41 2.96 1.78
N PHE A 242 1.15 3.38 1.82
CA PHE A 242 0.67 4.39 2.75
C PHE A 242 -0.34 3.80 3.72
N VAL A 243 -0.21 4.20 4.99
CA VAL A 243 -1.22 4.07 6.03
C VAL A 243 -1.75 5.48 6.29
N ASN A 244 -3.06 5.65 6.20
CA ASN A 244 -3.75 6.87 6.60
C ASN A 244 -5.06 6.51 7.31
N GLY A 245 -4.95 6.14 8.59
CA GLY A 245 -6.10 5.94 9.48
C GLY A 245 -6.42 7.15 10.36
N MET A 246 -6.12 8.36 9.89
CA MET A 246 -6.27 9.59 10.67
C MET A 246 -7.54 10.38 10.34
N GLY A 247 -8.55 9.74 9.75
CA GLY A 247 -9.75 10.40 9.21
C GLY A 247 -10.79 10.82 10.26
N GLY A 248 -10.78 10.23 11.46
CA GLY A 248 -11.71 10.64 12.52
C GLY A 248 -11.57 9.90 13.84
N ALA A 249 -11.24 8.61 13.79
CA ALA A 249 -11.07 7.78 14.97
C ALA A 249 -9.89 8.22 15.85
N ARG A 250 -9.89 7.74 17.11
CA ARG A 250 -8.84 8.08 18.07
C ARG A 250 -7.51 7.49 17.63
N THR A 251 -6.53 8.36 17.43
CA THR A 251 -5.17 8.05 17.01
C THR A 251 -4.36 7.51 18.18
N TYR A 252 -3.36 6.69 17.87
CA TYR A 252 -2.50 6.06 18.85
C TYR A 252 -1.05 5.99 18.37
N GLY A 253 -0.17 5.59 19.29
CA GLY A 253 1.27 5.52 19.05
C GLY A 253 1.68 4.33 18.18
N PHE A 254 2.97 4.31 17.88
CA PHE A 254 3.62 3.25 17.11
C PHE A 254 4.21 2.19 18.03
N GLN A 255 4.43 1.01 17.48
CA GLN A 255 5.28 -0.02 18.08
C GLN A 255 6.72 0.50 18.26
N LEU A 256 7.44 -0.08 19.22
CA LEU A 256 8.80 0.34 19.58
C LEU A 256 9.78 0.25 18.41
N ARG A 257 9.62 -0.74 17.54
CA ARG A 257 10.48 -0.95 16.37
C ARG A 257 9.67 -0.69 15.10
N PRO A 258 10.06 0.30 14.27
CA PRO A 258 9.42 0.48 12.99
C PRO A 258 9.73 -0.68 12.04
N VAL A 259 8.88 -0.87 11.04
CA VAL A 259 9.20 -1.77 9.92
C VAL A 259 10.40 -1.24 9.14
N GLY A 260 11.24 -2.14 8.60
CA GLY A 260 12.57 -1.84 8.05
C GLY A 260 12.63 -0.90 6.82
N ALA A 261 11.50 -0.37 6.36
CA ALA A 261 11.38 0.57 5.24
C ALA A 261 10.45 1.75 5.56
N SER A 262 10.12 1.97 6.84
CA SER A 262 9.34 3.11 7.30
C SER A 262 10.11 4.40 7.01
N ALA A 263 9.57 5.24 6.14
CA ALA A 263 10.21 6.48 5.71
C ALA A 263 9.75 7.67 6.57
N ILE A 264 8.46 7.72 6.90
CA ILE A 264 7.87 8.74 7.75
C ILE A 264 6.69 8.18 8.53
N ARG A 265 6.51 8.68 9.75
CA ARG A 265 5.45 8.29 10.68
C ARG A 265 4.92 9.53 11.38
N HIS A 266 3.61 9.61 11.53
CA HIS A 266 2.94 10.71 12.21
C HIS A 266 1.71 10.22 12.96
N THR A 267 1.46 10.80 14.14
CA THR A 267 0.28 10.55 14.95
C THR A 267 -0.10 11.81 15.71
N GLY A 268 -1.30 11.82 16.29
CA GLY A 268 -1.89 12.97 16.96
C GLY A 268 -2.78 13.81 16.03
N GLY A 269 -3.94 14.25 16.54
CA GLY A 269 -4.95 14.94 15.72
C GLY A 269 -5.58 14.03 14.65
N GLY A 270 -6.08 14.65 13.58
CA GLY A 270 -6.56 13.99 12.36
C GLY A 270 -5.86 14.58 11.12
N GLY A 271 -6.02 13.95 9.97
CA GLY A 271 -5.44 14.41 8.72
C GLY A 271 -5.96 13.65 7.50
N ALA A 272 -5.62 14.17 6.33
CA ALA A 272 -5.97 13.57 5.04
C ALA A 272 -4.78 13.68 4.08
N GLN A 273 -4.78 12.83 3.06
CA GLN A 273 -3.77 12.86 2.02
C GLN A 273 -4.37 13.42 0.74
N LEU A 274 -3.79 14.48 0.18
CA LEU A 274 -4.13 15.00 -1.14
C LEU A 274 -3.25 14.31 -2.18
N VAL A 275 -3.89 13.67 -3.15
CA VAL A 275 -3.24 13.11 -4.34
C VAL A 275 -3.51 14.05 -5.50
N ASP A 276 -2.46 14.53 -6.16
CA ASP A 276 -2.56 15.30 -7.41
C ASP A 276 -1.93 14.48 -8.54
N ALA A 277 -2.72 14.07 -9.52
CA ALA A 277 -2.32 13.17 -10.59
C ALA A 277 -2.58 13.76 -11.97
N SER A 278 -1.53 13.94 -12.77
CA SER A 278 -1.60 14.19 -14.20
C SER A 278 -1.38 12.90 -14.99
N ASP A 279 -1.36 12.98 -16.31
CA ASP A 279 -0.91 11.87 -17.19
C ASP A 279 0.58 11.52 -17.07
N ARG A 280 1.37 12.35 -16.38
CA ARG A 280 2.83 12.28 -16.32
C ARG A 280 3.39 12.23 -14.91
N HIS A 281 2.77 12.87 -13.93
CA HIS A 281 3.22 12.80 -12.53
C HIS A 281 2.07 12.53 -11.57
N ILE A 282 2.41 12.01 -10.40
CA ILE A 282 1.49 11.86 -9.28
C ILE A 282 2.21 12.24 -7.99
N THR A 283 1.55 13.01 -7.13
CA THR A 283 2.03 13.33 -5.78
C THR A 283 1.04 12.86 -4.73
N PHE A 284 1.55 12.67 -3.52
CA PHE A 284 0.88 12.11 -2.36
C PHE A 284 1.29 12.96 -1.15
N THR A 285 0.44 13.90 -0.77
CA THR A 285 0.74 14.90 0.27
C THR A 285 -0.14 14.71 1.49
N PHE A 286 0.43 14.28 2.63
CA PHE A 286 -0.34 14.20 3.86
C PHE A 286 -0.31 15.52 4.63
N MET A 287 -1.50 15.99 5.02
CA MET A 287 -1.69 17.23 5.76
C MET A 287 -2.48 17.00 7.04
N THR A 288 -2.07 17.64 8.12
CA THR A 288 -2.83 17.66 9.37
C THR A 288 -4.10 18.49 9.22
N ALA A 289 -5.21 18.03 9.79
CA ALA A 289 -6.52 18.65 9.61
C ALA A 289 -6.65 20.02 10.30
N LYS A 290 -6.09 20.19 11.51
CA LYS A 290 -6.21 21.46 12.26
C LYS A 290 -5.26 22.56 11.79
N SER A 291 -3.99 22.22 11.54
CA SER A 291 -2.97 23.22 11.20
C SER A 291 -2.65 23.30 9.71
N HIS A 292 -3.23 22.40 8.89
CA HIS A 292 -2.90 22.26 7.47
C HIS A 292 -1.39 22.10 7.22
N ALA A 293 -0.67 21.53 8.19
CA ALA A 293 0.77 21.33 8.07
C ALA A 293 1.04 20.13 7.16
N VAL A 294 1.86 20.33 6.14
CA VAL A 294 2.37 19.23 5.31
C VAL A 294 3.38 18.44 6.14
N ILE A 295 3.08 17.17 6.38
CA ILE A 295 3.97 16.27 7.11
C ILE A 295 4.81 15.44 6.14
N ASP A 296 4.21 15.00 5.04
CA ASP A 296 4.88 14.22 4.01
C ASP A 296 4.44 14.67 2.62
N CYS A 297 5.35 14.59 1.66
CA CYS A 297 5.06 14.73 0.24
C CYS A 297 5.99 13.83 -0.56
N TYR A 298 5.38 12.83 -1.20
CA TYR A 298 6.09 11.85 -2.02
C TYR A 298 5.39 11.69 -3.36
N GLY A 299 6.09 11.25 -4.40
CA GLY A 299 5.45 11.11 -5.70
C GLY A 299 6.29 10.35 -6.72
N ALA A 300 5.77 10.33 -7.93
CA ALA A 300 6.41 9.71 -9.06
C ALA A 300 6.19 10.51 -10.34
N VAL A 301 7.15 10.40 -11.27
CA VAL A 301 7.08 10.95 -12.62
C VAL A 301 7.37 9.86 -13.64
N LEU A 302 6.60 9.81 -14.72
CA LEU A 302 6.83 8.91 -15.84
C LEU A 302 7.88 9.50 -16.78
N LEU A 303 8.92 8.72 -17.08
CA LEU A 303 9.90 9.09 -18.11
C LEU A 303 9.35 8.99 -19.53
N GLN A 304 8.43 8.06 -19.77
CA GLN A 304 7.74 7.89 -21.05
C GLN A 304 6.22 7.86 -20.80
N PRO A 305 5.39 8.48 -21.66
CA PRO A 305 3.94 8.48 -21.46
C PRO A 305 3.36 7.06 -21.41
N LEU A 306 2.33 6.87 -20.56
CA LEU A 306 1.45 5.69 -20.55
C LEU A 306 2.07 4.34 -20.13
N ASN A 307 3.21 4.32 -19.44
CA ASN A 307 3.76 3.09 -18.89
C ASN A 307 4.19 3.21 -17.41
N ALA A 308 3.43 2.65 -16.48
CA ALA A 308 3.75 2.70 -15.05
C ALA A 308 5.11 2.05 -14.70
N SER A 309 5.63 1.15 -15.54
CA SER A 309 6.98 0.59 -15.34
C SER A 309 8.09 1.62 -15.55
N THR A 310 7.79 2.80 -16.11
CA THR A 310 8.75 3.89 -16.34
C THR A 310 8.71 4.99 -15.27
N ALA A 311 8.08 4.74 -14.13
CA ALA A 311 8.01 5.69 -13.02
C ALA A 311 9.35 5.81 -12.28
N LEU A 312 9.78 7.05 -12.04
CA LEU A 312 10.81 7.45 -11.07
C LEU A 312 10.14 8.02 -9.82
N TYR A 313 10.47 7.48 -8.65
CA TYR A 313 9.92 7.93 -7.38
C TYR A 313 10.89 8.85 -6.63
N ALA A 314 10.35 9.87 -5.97
CA ALA A 314 11.10 10.83 -5.17
C ALA A 314 10.21 11.59 -4.18
N ASN A 315 10.83 12.27 -3.20
CA ASN A 315 10.11 13.30 -2.43
C ASN A 315 9.72 14.46 -3.35
N CYS A 316 8.67 15.21 -3.01
CA CYS A 316 8.12 16.23 -3.91
C CYS A 316 9.12 17.35 -4.28
N SER A 317 10.03 17.73 -3.37
CA SER A 317 11.09 18.70 -3.67
C SER A 317 11.97 18.27 -4.84
N ASP A 318 12.32 16.97 -4.86
CA ASP A 318 13.18 16.39 -5.88
C ASP A 318 12.38 16.05 -7.13
N LEU A 319 11.09 15.73 -6.97
CA LEU A 319 10.19 15.41 -8.08
C LEU A 319 10.03 16.60 -9.03
N GLN A 320 9.92 17.82 -8.50
CA GLN A 320 9.87 19.02 -9.33
C GLN A 320 11.17 19.19 -10.12
N ALA A 321 12.32 19.01 -9.47
CA ALA A 321 13.62 19.09 -10.14
C ALA A 321 13.78 18.02 -11.24
N LEU A 322 13.29 16.80 -10.99
CA LEU A 322 13.25 15.72 -11.98
C LEU A 322 12.37 16.09 -13.18
N MET A 323 11.17 16.62 -12.94
CA MET A 323 10.26 17.07 -14.00
C MET A 323 10.92 18.12 -14.89
N ASP A 324 11.48 19.16 -14.26
CA ASP A 324 12.17 20.25 -14.98
C ASP A 324 13.38 19.73 -15.79
N MET A 325 14.12 18.76 -15.24
CA MET A 325 15.25 18.15 -15.93
C MET A 325 14.82 17.32 -17.14
N ILE A 326 13.77 16.52 -17.02
CA ILE A 326 13.21 15.75 -18.15
C ILE A 326 12.70 16.72 -19.23
N ASP A 327 12.00 17.79 -18.85
CA ASP A 327 11.45 18.77 -19.79
C ASP A 327 12.55 19.51 -20.54
N ARG A 328 13.60 19.96 -19.84
CA ARG A 328 14.77 20.57 -20.46
C ARG A 328 15.47 19.60 -21.42
N ALA A 329 15.76 18.38 -20.96
CA ALA A 329 16.46 17.39 -21.78
C ALA A 329 15.66 17.00 -23.04
N THR A 330 14.33 16.92 -22.92
CA THR A 330 13.45 16.67 -24.06
C THR A 330 13.46 17.84 -25.04
N ALA A 331 13.35 19.08 -24.53
CA ALA A 331 13.33 20.29 -25.36
C ALA A 331 14.66 20.53 -26.10
N THR A 332 15.79 20.15 -25.51
CA THR A 332 17.12 20.30 -26.11
C THR A 332 17.60 19.07 -26.86
N ASN A 333 16.81 17.99 -26.89
CA ASN A 333 17.21 16.69 -27.44
C ASN A 333 18.52 16.15 -26.80
N ASP A 334 18.70 16.39 -25.50
CA ASP A 334 19.84 15.90 -24.71
C ASP A 334 19.68 14.41 -24.42
N THR A 335 20.13 13.61 -25.38
CA THR A 335 20.08 12.14 -25.32
C THR A 335 20.88 11.55 -24.15
N ALA A 336 21.94 12.21 -23.68
CA ALA A 336 22.76 11.70 -22.57
C ALA A 336 21.99 11.79 -21.24
N THR A 337 21.36 12.94 -20.97
CA THR A 337 20.53 13.10 -19.77
C THR A 337 19.33 12.15 -19.78
N LEU A 338 18.66 11.99 -20.92
CA LEU A 338 17.55 11.04 -21.06
C LEU A 338 18.00 9.59 -20.80
N GLN A 339 19.17 9.18 -21.31
CA GLN A 339 19.73 7.85 -21.03
C GLN A 339 20.07 7.62 -19.56
N LEU A 340 20.63 8.62 -18.87
CA LEU A 340 20.92 8.54 -17.43
C LEU A 340 19.63 8.39 -16.61
N LEU A 341 18.60 9.14 -16.97
CA LEU A 341 17.28 9.03 -16.35
C LEU A 341 16.67 7.64 -16.55
N GLU A 342 16.74 7.10 -17.77
CA GLU A 342 16.30 5.74 -18.06
C GLU A 342 17.10 4.69 -17.27
N GLN A 343 18.42 4.88 -17.10
CA GLN A 343 19.24 4.00 -16.27
C GLN A 343 18.81 4.06 -14.80
N ALA A 344 18.56 5.25 -14.25
CA ALA A 344 18.07 5.41 -12.89
C ALA A 344 16.70 4.73 -12.70
N GLN A 345 15.80 4.88 -13.67
CA GLN A 345 14.50 4.23 -13.66
C GLN A 345 14.61 2.70 -13.73
N ARG A 346 15.48 2.17 -14.60
CA ARG A 346 15.77 0.74 -14.67
C ARG A 346 16.38 0.21 -13.38
N ALA A 347 17.27 0.96 -12.74
CA ALA A 347 17.87 0.58 -11.45
C ALA A 347 16.82 0.52 -10.34
N GLN A 348 15.95 1.54 -10.26
CA GLN A 348 14.80 1.49 -9.36
C GLN A 348 13.91 0.28 -9.67
N TYR A 349 13.55 0.04 -10.93
CA TYR A 349 12.73 -1.10 -11.34
C TYR A 349 13.35 -2.47 -11.04
N ALA A 350 14.66 -2.64 -11.28
CA ALA A 350 15.37 -3.89 -10.98
C ALA A 350 15.40 -4.15 -9.46
N THR A 351 15.63 -3.11 -8.67
CA THR A 351 15.60 -3.19 -7.21
C THR A 351 14.21 -3.58 -6.69
N ARG A 352 13.16 -3.00 -7.27
CA ARG A 352 11.76 -3.36 -7.00
C ARG A 352 11.51 -4.85 -7.22
N MET A 353 11.87 -5.35 -8.41
CA MET A 353 11.70 -6.75 -8.78
C MET A 353 12.47 -7.72 -7.87
N ALA A 354 13.68 -7.36 -7.45
CA ALA A 354 14.48 -8.17 -6.53
C ALA A 354 13.87 -8.24 -5.11
N SER A 355 13.32 -7.11 -4.61
CA SER A 355 12.72 -7.05 -3.27
C SER A 355 11.49 -7.95 -3.14
N VAL A 356 10.70 -8.06 -4.21
CA VAL A 356 9.50 -8.92 -4.23
C VAL A 356 9.87 -10.41 -4.34
N ALA A 357 10.95 -10.74 -5.06
CA ALA A 357 11.48 -12.11 -5.07
C ALA A 357 11.93 -12.56 -3.67
N ALA A 358 12.52 -11.67 -2.88
CA ALA A 358 12.85 -11.94 -1.49
C ALA A 358 11.60 -12.12 -0.60
N GLN A 359 10.56 -11.29 -0.80
CA GLN A 359 9.29 -11.42 -0.06
C GLN A 359 8.52 -12.70 -0.41
N ALA A 360 8.59 -13.16 -1.67
CA ALA A 360 8.01 -14.43 -2.08
C ALA A 360 8.65 -15.63 -1.36
N ASN A 361 9.96 -15.57 -1.08
CA ASN A 361 10.67 -16.60 -0.31
C ASN A 361 10.27 -16.60 1.18
N ASP A 362 10.09 -15.43 1.79
CA ASP A 362 9.59 -15.32 3.17
C ASP A 362 8.17 -15.89 3.32
N THR A 363 7.33 -15.71 2.29
CA THR A 363 5.97 -16.24 2.28
C THR A 363 5.96 -17.78 2.13
N GLN A 364 6.96 -18.38 1.47
CA GLN A 364 7.14 -19.84 1.45
C GLN A 364 7.61 -20.38 2.81
N LEU A 365 8.55 -19.70 3.48
CA LEU A 365 9.03 -20.08 4.81
C LEU A 365 7.91 -20.02 5.86
N ALA A 366 7.02 -19.02 5.78
CA ALA A 366 5.84 -18.92 6.64
C ALA A 366 4.81 -20.06 6.40
N ARG A 367 4.73 -20.63 5.18
CA ARG A 367 3.85 -21.77 4.88
C ARG A 367 4.37 -23.10 5.43
N THR A 368 5.68 -23.23 5.65
CA THR A 368 6.29 -24.45 6.22
C THR A 368 6.30 -24.47 7.75
N GLY A 369 6.01 -23.35 8.41
CA GLY A 369 6.08 -23.21 9.86
C GLY A 369 4.79 -23.57 10.59
N HIS A 370 4.27 -24.79 10.44
CA HIS A 370 3.29 -25.38 11.37
C HIS A 370 3.18 -26.91 11.21
N VAL A 371 4.10 -27.70 11.80
CA VAL A 371 3.81 -29.05 12.32
C VAL A 371 4.73 -29.39 13.52
N ARG A 372 4.11 -29.40 14.70
CA ARG A 372 4.31 -30.21 15.93
C ARG A 372 5.71 -30.70 16.33
N HIS A 373 6.12 -30.28 17.53
CA HIS A 373 6.81 -31.17 18.48
C HIS A 373 5.90 -32.36 18.80
N ASP A 374 6.34 -33.57 18.46
CA ASP A 374 6.39 -34.74 19.34
C ASP A 374 6.68 -36.02 18.53
N HIS A 375 7.69 -36.75 18.99
CA HIS A 375 8.06 -38.13 18.70
C HIS A 375 8.29 -38.58 17.24
N MET A 376 9.57 -38.72 16.87
CA MET A 376 10.06 -39.76 15.97
C MET A 376 11.38 -40.36 16.52
N PRO A 377 11.65 -41.65 16.30
CA PRO A 377 12.66 -42.41 17.04
C PRO A 377 14.08 -42.11 16.56
N MET A 378 15.02 -42.03 17.50
CA MET A 378 16.44 -41.98 17.20
C MET A 378 16.92 -43.31 16.61
N PHE A 379 17.45 -43.26 15.39
CA PHE A 379 18.31 -44.33 14.87
C PHE A 379 19.77 -43.90 15.02
N ASN A 380 20.48 -44.61 15.90
CA ASN A 380 21.94 -44.52 16.05
C ASN A 380 22.61 -45.16 14.83
N THR A 381 23.57 -44.46 14.24
CA THR A 381 24.61 -45.04 13.39
C THR A 381 25.96 -44.89 14.08
N SER A 382 26.83 -45.88 13.88
CA SER A 382 27.96 -46.24 14.75
C SER A 382 29.25 -45.43 14.56
N ASP A 383 29.19 -44.23 14.00
CA ASP A 383 30.37 -43.41 13.69
C ASP A 383 30.21 -41.90 13.94
N GLY A 384 29.16 -41.47 14.63
CA GLY A 384 29.17 -40.23 15.43
C GLY A 384 29.43 -38.91 14.69
N THR A 385 29.00 -38.77 13.43
CA THR A 385 29.17 -37.51 12.67
C THR A 385 27.81 -36.82 12.43
N GLN A 386 27.64 -35.58 12.92
CA GLN A 386 26.47 -34.75 12.65
C GLN A 386 26.76 -33.81 11.47
N CYS A 387 25.89 -33.81 10.44
CA CYS A 387 25.90 -32.83 9.35
C CYS A 387 24.51 -32.20 9.21
N LEU A 388 24.43 -30.87 9.24
CA LEU A 388 23.22 -30.09 8.96
C LEU A 388 23.02 -29.98 7.44
N PRO A 389 21.79 -30.17 6.91
CA PRO A 389 21.55 -30.00 5.47
C PRO A 389 21.39 -28.52 5.09
N LEU A 390 22.26 -28.06 4.19
CA LEU A 390 22.01 -26.91 3.32
C LEU A 390 20.93 -27.34 2.30
N HIS A 391 19.72 -26.81 2.43
CA HIS A 391 18.70 -26.92 1.38
C HIS A 391 19.11 -26.08 0.18
N THR A 392 19.54 -26.72 -0.91
CA THR A 392 19.49 -26.13 -2.25
C THR A 392 18.70 -27.08 -3.15
N LEU A 393 17.56 -26.58 -3.61
CA LEU A 393 16.71 -27.21 -4.61
C LEU A 393 17.44 -27.25 -5.96
N CYS A 394 17.86 -28.45 -6.39
CA CYS A 394 17.99 -28.78 -7.80
C CYS A 394 16.90 -29.79 -8.16
N ARG A 395 15.90 -29.39 -8.95
CA ARG A 395 15.01 -30.33 -9.65
C ARG A 395 15.52 -30.54 -11.07
N HIS A 396 15.44 -31.81 -11.45
CA HIS A 396 15.92 -32.52 -12.63
C HIS A 396 16.21 -31.76 -13.93
N SER A 397 17.42 -32.04 -14.44
CA SER A 397 17.81 -32.02 -15.84
C SER A 397 17.25 -33.23 -16.61
N THR A 398 17.01 -33.05 -17.91
CA THR A 398 17.47 -34.04 -18.89
C THR A 398 18.25 -33.30 -19.98
N LEU A 399 19.40 -33.89 -20.33
CA LEU A 399 20.34 -33.58 -21.43
C LEU A 399 21.47 -32.57 -21.15
N ASN A 400 22.67 -33.15 -21.00
CA ASN A 400 24.03 -32.68 -21.31
C ASN A 400 24.30 -31.17 -21.33
N THR A 401 25.06 -30.68 -20.34
CA THR A 401 26.43 -30.16 -20.57
C THR A 401 27.10 -29.77 -19.24
N THR A 402 28.34 -30.22 -19.09
CA THR A 402 29.44 -29.84 -18.18
C THR A 402 29.24 -28.67 -17.20
N CYS A 403 29.28 -28.96 -15.89
CA CYS A 403 29.59 -28.00 -14.83
C CYS A 403 30.97 -28.31 -14.23
N CYS A 404 31.90 -27.36 -14.35
CA CYS A 404 33.13 -27.33 -13.57
C CYS A 404 32.82 -26.96 -12.10
N GLN A 405 33.37 -27.75 -11.19
CA GLN A 405 33.51 -27.47 -9.75
C GLN A 405 34.47 -26.27 -9.52
N PRO A 406 34.49 -25.68 -8.32
CA PRO A 406 35.46 -26.17 -7.34
C PRO A 406 34.96 -26.24 -5.88
N TYR A 407 35.09 -27.43 -5.29
CA TYR A 407 35.36 -27.61 -3.86
C TYR A 407 36.71 -26.99 -3.48
N VAL A 408 36.87 -26.58 -2.22
CA VAL A 408 38.16 -26.45 -1.56
C VAL A 408 38.17 -27.35 -0.32
N CYS A 409 39.05 -28.34 -0.32
CA CYS A 409 39.58 -29.00 0.88
C CYS A 409 41.11 -28.84 0.85
N LEU A 410 41.73 -28.47 1.96
CA LEU A 410 43.18 -28.55 2.15
C LEU A 410 43.54 -29.20 3.51
N PRO A 411 44.65 -29.96 3.58
CA PRO A 411 45.02 -30.82 4.70
C PRO A 411 45.96 -30.16 5.74
N VAL A 412 46.05 -30.82 6.89
CA VAL A 412 46.83 -30.49 8.09
C VAL A 412 48.35 -30.69 7.90
N THR A 413 49.18 -29.77 8.40
CA THR A 413 50.54 -30.08 8.87
C THR A 413 50.94 -29.30 10.14
N ARG A 414 51.07 -30.05 11.25
CA ARG A 414 52.08 -30.04 12.35
C ARG A 414 52.67 -28.67 12.82
N ARG A 415 52.80 -28.34 14.11
CA ARG A 415 53.51 -29.10 15.19
C ARG A 415 53.25 -28.50 16.60
N CYS A 416 53.07 -29.42 17.56
CA CYS A 416 53.44 -29.47 19.00
C CYS A 416 53.45 -28.24 19.93
N GLY A 417 52.77 -28.42 21.08
CA GLY A 417 53.07 -27.77 22.36
C GLY A 417 52.19 -28.32 23.49
N TYR A 418 52.70 -29.30 24.25
CA TYR A 418 52.11 -29.84 25.48
C TYR A 418 52.13 -28.78 26.61
N LEU A 419 51.12 -28.77 27.49
CA LEU A 419 51.30 -28.81 28.95
C LEU A 419 49.96 -28.99 29.69
N HIS A 420 49.90 -30.07 30.47
CA HIS A 420 48.99 -30.26 31.60
C HIS A 420 49.12 -29.12 32.62
N ASN A 421 48.03 -28.71 33.28
CA ASN A 421 47.86 -29.08 34.70
C ASN A 421 46.43 -28.86 35.23
N THR A 422 46.06 -29.78 36.09
CA THR A 422 44.88 -29.86 36.96
C THR A 422 44.86 -28.77 38.04
N THR A 423 43.68 -28.37 38.53
CA THR A 423 43.30 -28.59 39.96
C THR A 423 41.84 -28.25 40.25
N ARG A 424 41.25 -29.07 41.12
CA ARG A 424 39.92 -29.04 41.72
C ARG A 424 39.82 -28.03 42.88
N HIS A 425 38.56 -27.75 43.25
CA HIS A 425 37.93 -27.68 44.58
C HIS A 425 37.13 -26.39 44.78
N ALA A 426 36.03 -26.32 45.53
CA ALA A 426 34.98 -27.23 46.01
C ALA A 426 34.19 -26.42 47.05
N HIS A 427 32.85 -26.58 47.08
CA HIS A 427 31.91 -26.40 48.21
C HIS A 427 31.93 -25.07 49.01
N GLY A 428 30.85 -24.53 49.57
CA GLY A 428 29.46 -24.89 49.88
C GLY A 428 28.84 -23.60 50.49
N ASN A 429 27.66 -23.48 51.10
CA ASN A 429 26.44 -24.24 51.31
C ASN A 429 25.59 -23.31 52.23
N ARG A 430 24.25 -23.29 52.11
CA ARG A 430 23.25 -22.92 53.16
C ARG A 430 23.21 -21.44 53.65
N ALA A 431 22.11 -20.88 54.14
CA ALA A 431 20.68 -21.24 54.30
C ALA A 431 19.90 -19.94 54.65
N SER A 432 18.72 -19.70 54.08
CA SER A 432 17.38 -19.79 54.71
C SER A 432 16.90 -18.60 55.56
N LEU A 433 15.56 -18.39 55.48
CA LEU A 433 14.63 -17.71 56.41
C LEU A 433 14.47 -16.19 56.22
N ASN A 434 13.28 -15.57 56.35
CA ASN A 434 11.86 -15.97 56.30
C ASN A 434 11.04 -14.66 56.45
N ARG A 435 9.78 -14.69 55.98
CA ARG A 435 8.58 -13.98 56.49
C ARG A 435 8.26 -12.50 56.15
N ASN A 436 7.04 -12.36 55.60
CA ASN A 436 5.90 -11.48 55.97
C ASN A 436 6.03 -9.97 55.68
N LYS A 437 5.00 -9.21 55.28
CA LYS A 437 3.53 -9.41 55.14
C LYS A 437 2.96 -8.19 54.37
N ASP A 438 1.86 -8.43 53.65
CA ASP A 438 0.66 -7.60 53.37
C ASP A 438 0.72 -6.05 53.44
N LEU A 439 0.22 -5.36 52.40
CA LEU A 439 -1.12 -4.72 52.35
C LEU A 439 -1.27 -3.65 51.23
N ASP A 440 -2.53 -3.57 50.73
CA ASP A 440 -3.25 -2.46 50.10
C ASP A 440 -2.92 -2.03 48.64
N ARG A 441 -3.85 -2.27 47.70
CA ARG A 441 -5.01 -1.42 47.30
C ARG A 441 -4.58 -0.05 46.75
N PHE A 442 -4.78 0.20 45.45
CA PHE A 442 -5.53 1.35 44.91
C PHE A 442 -5.82 1.12 43.43
N GLY A 443 -7.06 1.37 43.02
CA GLY A 443 -7.45 1.46 41.62
C GLY A 443 -7.37 2.90 41.10
N TRP A 444 -7.21 3.02 39.78
CA TRP A 444 -7.88 3.91 38.82
C TRP A 444 -7.64 3.37 37.41
#